data_AF-A0A1W6AF26-F1
#
_entry.id   AF-A0A1W6AF26-F1
#
_cell.length_a   1.000
_cell.length_b   1.000
_cell.length_c   1.000
_cell.angle_alpha   90.00
_cell.angle_beta   90.00
_cell.angle_gamma   90.00
#
_symmetry.space_group_name_H-M   'P 1'
#
loop_
_entity.id
_entity.type
_entity.pdbx_description
1 polymer ?
#
loop_
_entity_poly.entity_id
_entity_poly.type
_entity_poly.pdbx_seq_one_letter_code
_entity_poly.pdbx_strand_id
1 'polypeptide(L)'
;MRKLSKKMQIKEDLLQQLEIVEMDNAVYMDLVDTYMAMWDAAKALEREWKKERMVSWDNGGGQKGSKPNPAGKEYRETIKSMTELLKKMGLESVPREEGGEEDV
;
A
#
# COMPACT_ATOMS: atom_id res chain seq x y z
N MET A 1 14.87 6.89 22.23
CA MET A 1 14.61 7.16 20.81
C MET A 1 13.13 6.94 20.52
N ARG A 2 12.46 7.80 19.73
CA ARG A 2 11.06 7.57 19.33
C ARG A 2 11.02 6.50 18.23
N LYS A 3 10.19 5.48 18.40
CA LYS A 3 9.95 4.47 17.36
C LYS A 3 9.26 5.16 16.17
N LEU A 4 9.79 4.95 14.97
CA LEU A 4 9.20 5.47 13.74
C LEU A 4 7.78 4.94 13.56
N SER A 5 6.91 5.71 12.90
CA SER A 5 5.59 5.22 12.50
C SER A 5 5.74 4.04 11.52
N LYS A 6 4.75 3.14 11.47
CA LYS A 6 4.78 2.01 10.52
C LYS A 6 4.91 2.49 9.06
N LYS A 7 4.31 3.63 8.74
CA LYS A 7 4.41 4.27 7.42
C LYS A 7 5.86 4.69 7.11
N MET A 8 6.53 5.33 8.07
CA MET A 8 7.92 5.76 7.90
C MET A 8 8.86 4.57 7.78
N GLN A 9 8.67 3.52 8.59
CA GLN A 9 9.43 2.28 8.48
C GLN A 9 9.32 1.69 7.07
N ILE A 10 8.11 1.61 6.51
CA ILE A 10 7.91 1.11 5.15
C ILE A 10 8.63 1.97 4.12
N LYS A 11 8.58 3.30 4.23
CA LYS A 11 9.29 4.19 3.30
C LYS A 11 10.81 3.99 3.38
N GLU A 12 11.37 3.93 4.59
CA GLU A 12 12.79 3.70 4.80
C GLU A 12 13.22 2.33 4.27
N ASP A 13 12.46 1.28 4.56
CA ASP A 13 12.73 -0.08 4.06
C ASP A 13 12.74 -0.13 2.53
N LEU A 14 11.82 0.58 1.86
CA LEU A 14 11.75 0.63 0.39
C LEU A 14 12.95 1.37 -0.21
N LEU A 15 13.35 2.50 0.38
CA LEU A 15 14.51 3.26 -0.08
C LEU A 15 15.81 2.47 0.11
N GLN A 16 15.98 1.80 1.25
CA GLN A 16 17.14 0.94 1.50
C GLN A 16 17.20 -0.24 0.52
N GLN A 17 16.05 -0.85 0.22
CA GLN A 17 16.01 -1.92 -0.77
C GLN A 17 16.38 -1.44 -2.18
N LEU A 18 15.98 -0.22 -2.58
CA LEU A 18 16.42 0.36 -3.85
C LEU A 18 17.93 0.60 -3.90
N GLU A 19 18.53 1.03 -2.80
CA GLU A 19 19.99 1.19 -2.69
C GLU A 19 20.71 -0.15 -2.85
N ILE A 20 20.22 -1.21 -2.20
CA ILE A 20 20.77 -2.57 -2.28
C ILE A 20 20.77 -3.11 -3.71
N VAL A 21 19.72 -2.82 -4.49
CA VAL A 21 19.61 -3.27 -5.88
C VAL A 21 20.13 -2.26 -6.90
N GLU A 22 20.81 -1.19 -6.46
CA GLU A 22 21.37 -0.12 -7.30
C GLU A 22 20.32 0.58 -8.19
N MET A 23 19.08 0.69 -7.69
CA MET A 23 17.94 1.34 -8.36
C MET A 23 17.48 2.59 -7.60
N ASP A 24 18.39 3.33 -6.98
CA ASP A 24 18.12 4.51 -6.16
C ASP A 24 18.06 5.83 -6.96
N ASN A 25 18.01 5.78 -8.29
CA ASN A 25 17.86 6.99 -9.09
C ASN A 25 16.49 7.67 -8.89
N ALA A 26 16.40 8.95 -9.28
CA ALA A 26 15.23 9.80 -9.02
C ALA A 26 13.89 9.22 -9.50
N VAL A 27 13.88 8.43 -10.58
CA VAL A 27 12.64 7.82 -11.10
C VAL A 27 12.10 6.81 -10.09
N TYR A 28 12.96 5.96 -9.53
CA TYR A 28 12.55 4.95 -8.56
C TYR A 28 12.26 5.54 -7.18
N MET A 29 12.95 6.62 -6.79
CA MET A 29 12.58 7.38 -5.58
C MET A 29 11.16 7.95 -5.69
N ASP A 30 10.76 8.48 -6.84
CA ASP A 30 9.39 8.97 -7.10
C ASP A 30 8.35 7.82 -7.08
N LEU A 31 8.74 6.63 -7.54
CA LEU A 31 7.90 5.42 -7.40
C LEU A 31 7.68 5.04 -5.93
N VAL A 32 8.67 5.22 -5.04
CA VAL A 32 8.47 5.01 -3.59
C VAL A 32 7.48 6.03 -3.04
N ASP A 33 7.60 7.31 -3.40
CA ASP A 33 6.64 8.33 -2.96
C ASP A 33 5.21 8.04 -3.47
N THR A 34 5.09 7.57 -4.71
CA THR A 34 3.83 7.06 -5.28
C THR A 34 3.28 5.90 -4.45
N TYR A 35 4.11 4.92 -4.09
CA TYR A 35 3.71 3.81 -3.23
C TYR A 35 3.18 4.31 -1.88
N MET A 36 3.84 5.31 -1.29
CA MET A 36 3.43 5.87 0.01
C MET A 36 2.10 6.62 -0.06
N ALA A 37 1.81 7.31 -1.17
CA ALA A 37 0.49 7.91 -1.40
C ALA A 37 -0.60 6.83 -1.55
N MET A 38 -0.30 5.74 -2.26
CA MET A 38 -1.21 4.59 -2.38
C MET A 38 -1.45 3.90 -1.04
N TRP A 39 -0.44 3.83 -0.16
CA TRP A 39 -0.61 3.31 1.19
C TRP A 39 -1.65 4.10 1.99
N ASP A 40 -1.60 5.45 1.94
CA ASP A 40 -2.59 6.29 2.61
C ASP A 40 -4.00 6.05 2.05
N ALA A 41 -4.11 6.01 0.71
CA ALA A 41 -5.37 5.75 0.01
C ALA A 41 -5.94 4.38 0.40
N ALA A 42 -5.12 3.32 0.39
CA ALA A 42 -5.52 1.99 0.78
C ALA A 42 -6.01 1.95 2.24
N LYS A 43 -5.35 2.65 3.17
CA LYS A 43 -5.79 2.73 4.57
C LYS A 43 -7.10 3.50 4.73
N ALA A 44 -7.32 4.54 3.93
CA ALA A 44 -8.58 5.27 3.91
C ALA A 44 -9.73 4.40 3.38
N LEU A 45 -9.53 3.74 2.24
CA LEU A 45 -10.50 2.84 1.61
C LEU A 45 -10.82 1.62 2.50
N GLU A 46 -9.80 1.03 3.12
CA GLU A 46 -9.96 -0.08 4.05
C GLU A 46 -10.85 0.32 5.24
N ARG A 47 -10.59 1.49 5.83
CA ARG A 47 -11.39 2.02 6.94
C ARG A 47 -12.83 2.30 6.51
N GLU A 48 -13.02 2.88 5.33
CA GLU A 48 -14.35 3.19 4.81
C GLU A 48 -15.15 1.92 4.55
N TRP A 49 -14.57 0.96 3.82
CA TRP A 49 -15.19 -0.33 3.59
C TRP A 49 -15.44 -1.09 4.90
N LYS A 50 -14.57 -0.93 5.91
CA LYS A 50 -14.71 -1.53 7.23
C LYS A 50 -15.93 -1.01 8.01
N LYS A 51 -16.27 0.28 7.87
CA LYS A 51 -17.44 0.89 8.51
C LYS A 51 -18.75 0.35 7.93
N GLU A 52 -18.85 0.28 6.61
CA GLU A 52 -20.08 -0.11 5.92
C GLU A 52 -19.77 -0.96 4.68
N ARG A 53 -20.23 -2.22 4.68
CA ARG A 53 -20.01 -3.14 3.55
C ARG A 53 -21.02 -2.94 2.41
N MET A 54 -22.21 -2.45 2.71
CA MET A 54 -23.31 -2.25 1.78
C MET A 54 -23.83 -0.83 1.95
N VAL A 55 -23.82 -0.03 0.88
CA VAL A 55 -24.34 1.34 0.87
C VAL A 55 -25.72 1.36 0.26
N SER A 56 -26.63 2.17 0.82
CA SER A 56 -27.92 2.43 0.18
C SER A 56 -27.73 3.34 -1.03
N TRP A 57 -28.60 3.18 -2.02
CA TRP A 57 -28.72 4.10 -3.14
C TRP A 57 -30.20 4.40 -3.37
N ASP A 58 -30.47 5.62 -3.81
CA ASP A 58 -31.80 6.10 -4.16
C ASP A 58 -31.67 6.99 -5.40
N ASN A 59 -32.20 6.53 -6.53
CA ASN A 59 -32.18 7.25 -7.79
C ASN A 59 -33.47 8.06 -8.00
N GLY A 60 -34.37 8.11 -7.01
CA GLY A 60 -35.70 8.70 -7.14
C GLY A 60 -36.70 7.79 -7.87
N GLY A 61 -37.97 8.21 -7.91
CA GLY A 61 -39.04 7.47 -8.60
C GLY A 61 -39.33 6.07 -8.04
N GLY A 62 -38.94 5.80 -6.78
CA GLY A 62 -39.09 4.49 -6.14
C GLY A 62 -37.94 3.52 -6.42
N GLN A 63 -36.96 3.89 -7.26
CA GLN A 63 -35.78 3.07 -7.51
C GLN A 63 -34.75 3.30 -6.41
N LYS A 64 -34.78 2.42 -5.41
CA LYS A 64 -33.85 2.40 -4.28
C LYS A 64 -33.46 0.99 -3.92
N GLY A 65 -32.31 0.84 -3.29
CA GLY A 65 -31.81 -0.46 -2.84
C GLY A 65 -30.52 -0.33 -2.06
N SER A 66 -29.82 -1.45 -1.89
CA SER A 66 -28.46 -1.48 -1.38
C SER A 66 -27.52 -2.07 -2.41
N LYS A 67 -26.26 -1.66 -2.38
CA LYS A 67 -25.20 -2.19 -3.24
C LYS A 67 -23.91 -2.34 -2.43
N PRO A 68 -22.97 -3.20 -2.85
CA PRO A 68 -21.65 -3.26 -2.21
C PRO A 68 -20.99 -1.89 -2.19
N ASN A 69 -20.34 -1.55 -1.07
CA ASN A 69 -19.60 -0.29 -0.95
C ASN A 69 -18.46 -0.25 -1.98
N PRO A 70 -18.39 0.76 -2.87
CA PRO A 70 -17.37 0.86 -3.91
C PRO A 70 -15.94 0.87 -3.34
N ALA A 71 -15.75 1.39 -2.12
CA ALA A 71 -14.45 1.43 -1.45
C ALA A 71 -13.79 0.03 -1.33
N GLY A 72 -14.58 -1.04 -1.23
CA GLY A 72 -14.05 -2.39 -1.16
C GLY A 72 -13.40 -2.85 -2.47
N LYS A 73 -13.96 -2.44 -3.62
CA LYS A 73 -13.38 -2.75 -4.93
C LYS A 73 -12.12 -1.92 -5.15
N GLU A 74 -12.19 -0.61 -4.92
CA GLU A 74 -11.06 0.31 -5.06
C GLU A 74 -9.90 -0.06 -4.14
N TYR A 75 -10.18 -0.52 -2.91
CA TYR A 75 -9.15 -1.02 -1.99
C TYR A 75 -8.36 -2.19 -2.61
N ARG A 76 -9.05 -3.19 -3.16
CA ARG A 76 -8.40 -4.36 -3.79
C ARG A 76 -7.58 -3.97 -5.01
N GLU A 77 -8.11 -3.05 -5.83
CA GLU A 77 -7.41 -2.53 -6.99
C GLU A 77 -6.16 -1.73 -6.60
N THR A 78 -6.25 -0.90 -5.55
CA THR A 78 -5.11 -0.16 -5.00
C THR A 78 -4.02 -1.11 -4.50
N ILE A 79 -4.38 -2.13 -3.72
CA ILE A 79 -3.42 -3.15 -3.24
C ILE A 79 -2.76 -3.89 -4.41
N LYS A 80 -3.53 -4.25 -5.45
CA LYS A 80 -2.97 -4.89 -6.66
C LYS A 80 -1.93 -3.98 -7.32
N SER A 81 -2.25 -2.71 -7.54
CA SER A 81 -1.32 -1.76 -8.13
C SER A 81 -0.10 -1.50 -7.24
N MET A 82 -0.24 -1.56 -5.91
CA MET A 82 0.90 -1.50 -4.99
C MET A 82 1.83 -2.70 -5.19
N THR A 83 1.30 -3.91 -5.33
CA THR A 83 2.11 -5.10 -5.65
C THR A 83 2.79 -4.95 -7.00
N GLU A 84 2.09 -4.50 -8.04
CA GLU A 84 2.65 -4.22 -9.38
C GLU A 84 3.80 -3.20 -9.33
N LEU A 85 3.71 -2.21 -8.45
CA LEU A 85 4.75 -1.21 -8.27
C LEU A 85 6.01 -1.81 -7.62
N LEU A 86 5.87 -2.67 -6.62
CA LEU A 86 6.99 -3.43 -6.06
C LEU A 86 7.68 -4.27 -7.14
N LYS A 87 6.91 -4.90 -8.03
CA LYS A 87 7.45 -5.64 -9.19
C LYS A 87 8.34 -4.77 -10.07
N LYS A 88 7.84 -3.60 -10.45
CA LYS A 88 8.56 -2.65 -11.31
C LYS A 88 9.85 -2.14 -10.68
N MET A 89 9.88 -2.02 -9.35
CA MET A 89 11.06 -1.63 -8.58
C MET A 89 12.01 -2.80 -8.31
N GLY A 90 11.69 -4.03 -8.72
CA GLY A 90 12.51 -5.22 -8.45
C GLY A 90 12.47 -5.69 -6.99
N LEU A 91 11.49 -5.20 -6.20
CA LEU A 91 11.45 -5.38 -4.74
C LEU A 91 10.54 -6.53 -4.27
N GLU A 92 10.16 -7.46 -5.16
CA GLU A 92 9.22 -8.54 -4.79
C GLU A 92 9.81 -9.58 -3.84
N SER A 93 11.14 -9.69 -3.83
CA SER A 93 11.84 -10.81 -3.21
C SER A 93 13.24 -10.45 -2.72
N VAL A 94 13.50 -9.17 -2.38
CA VAL A 94 14.81 -8.79 -1.84
C VAL A 94 15.07 -9.67 -0.61
N PRO A 95 16.08 -10.57 -0.66
CA PRO A 95 16.38 -11.41 0.47
C PRO A 95 16.67 -10.50 1.66
N ARG A 96 15.99 -10.73 2.78
CA ARG A 96 16.45 -10.15 4.03
C ARG A 96 17.86 -10.72 4.22
N GLU A 97 18.87 -9.87 4.34
CA GLU A 97 20.10 -10.35 4.97
C GLU A 97 19.67 -10.87 6.34
N GLU A 98 19.66 -12.19 6.49
CA GLU A 98 19.55 -12.83 7.78
C GLU A 98 20.83 -12.41 8.52
N GLY A 99 20.74 -11.30 9.26
CA GLY A 99 21.73 -10.94 10.24
C GLY A 99 21.87 -12.14 11.16
N GLY A 100 22.97 -12.87 11.00
CA GLY A 100 23.25 -14.09 11.73
C GLY A 100 23.04 -13.84 13.22
N GLU A 101 22.15 -14.63 13.81
CA GLU A 101 22.17 -14.86 15.25
C GLU A 101 23.50 -15.56 15.56
N GLU A 102 24.54 -14.76 15.84
CA GLU A 102 25.69 -15.23 16.61
C GLU A 102 25.26 -15.31 18.07
N ASP A 103 24.58 -16.40 18.43
CA ASP A 103 24.48 -16.83 19.82
C ASP A 103 25.87 -17.26 20.31
N VAL A 104 26.55 -16.37 21.03
CA VAL A 104 27.70 -16.68 21.91
C VAL A 104 27.31 -16.55 23.38
#